data_AF-A0A523GLP9-F1
#
_entry.id   AF-A0A523GLP9-F1
#
_cell.length_a   1.000
_cell.length_b   1.000
_cell.length_c   1.000
_cell.angle_alpha   90.00
_cell.angle_beta   90.00
_cell.angle_gamma   90.00
#
_symmetry.space_group_name_H-M   'P 1'
#
loop_
_entity.id
_entity.type
_entity.pdbx_description
1 polymer ?
#
loop_
_entity_poly.entity_id
_entity_poly.type
_entity_poly.pdbx_seq_one_letter_code
_entity_poly.pdbx_strand_id
1 'polypeptide(L)'
;MNHPNSTRINKAISDSGFCSRRKADTYIENRQVSINGKTAGLGDRVMPDDKIHVNGQPITENSILVYLALNKPVGITCTTDRRVKGNVVDFIDHKERVFHIGRLDKPSEGLLLMTNDGDIVNKILRAGNSHEKEYLVKVDRPVTEEFLKRMRNGVPILDKITRKCVVERISRNVFKIILVQGLNRQIRRMCEYLGYEVLTLRRERIMNISLGNLPIGKWRDLTKKELEGLKNSLKYSDNSSFADQREKGTGGKRKRR
;
A
#
# COMPACT_ATOMS: atom_id res chain seq x y z
N MET A 1 30.82 3.28 3.21
CA MET A 1 30.61 1.85 2.84
C MET A 1 29.23 1.42 3.30
N ASN A 2 28.45 0.70 2.48
CA ASN A 2 27.15 0.17 2.89
C ASN A 2 27.38 -1.08 3.74
N HIS A 3 27.39 -0.93 5.07
CA HIS A 3 27.41 -2.08 5.97
C HIS A 3 26.04 -2.77 5.95
N PRO A 4 25.94 -4.11 5.90
CA PRO A 4 24.66 -4.83 5.79
C PRO A 4 23.65 -4.47 6.89
N ASN A 5 24.16 -4.09 8.07
CA ASN A 5 23.34 -3.71 9.23
C ASN A 5 23.07 -2.21 9.36
N SER A 6 23.56 -1.39 8.43
CA SER A 6 23.37 0.06 8.49
C SER A 6 22.03 0.46 7.87
N THR A 7 21.32 1.40 8.48
CA THR A 7 20.05 1.94 7.97
C THR A 7 20.21 3.43 7.64
N ARG A 8 19.56 3.93 6.58
CA ARG A 8 19.58 5.38 6.30
C ARG A 8 18.94 6.13 7.46
N ILE A 9 19.53 7.23 7.91
CA ILE A 9 19.06 7.97 9.09
C ILE A 9 17.58 8.41 8.96
N ASN A 10 17.16 8.83 7.77
CA ASN A 10 15.76 9.21 7.54
C ASN A 10 14.77 8.05 7.69
N LYS A 11 15.21 6.82 7.44
CA LYS A 11 14.46 5.60 7.69
C LYS A 11 14.46 5.28 9.19
N ALA A 12 15.61 5.31 9.86
CA ALA A 12 15.69 5.06 11.31
C ALA A 12 14.79 6.01 12.12
N ILE A 13 14.79 7.31 11.79
CA ILE A 13 13.89 8.32 12.40
C ILE A 13 12.41 8.05 12.08
N SER A 14 12.12 7.49 10.90
CA SER A 14 10.74 7.17 10.53
C SER A 14 10.23 5.90 11.23
N ASP A 15 11.10 4.92 11.40
CA ASP A 15 10.79 3.61 11.99
C ASP A 15 10.67 3.72 13.52
N SER A 16 11.33 4.70 14.16
CA SER A 16 11.07 5.05 15.57
C SER A 16 9.67 5.63 15.81
N GLY A 17 8.94 5.96 14.75
CA GLY A 17 7.62 6.61 14.82
C GLY A 17 7.68 8.13 14.97
N PHE A 18 8.87 8.74 15.06
CA PHE A 18 9.03 10.18 15.30
C PHE A 18 8.39 11.04 14.21
N CYS A 19 8.65 10.74 12.93
CA CYS A 19 8.01 11.45 11.81
C CYS A 19 8.02 10.64 10.51
N SER A 20 7.59 11.23 9.38
CA SER A 20 7.76 10.58 8.07
C SER A 20 9.19 10.73 7.56
N ARG A 21 9.67 9.82 6.70
CA ARG A 21 11.01 9.93 6.07
C ARG A 21 11.30 11.29 5.45
N ARG A 22 10.34 11.89 4.73
CA ARG A 22 10.50 13.23 4.13
C ARG A 22 10.64 14.32 5.19
N LYS A 23 9.89 14.20 6.29
CA LYS A 23 10.00 15.14 7.41
C LYS A 23 11.32 14.95 8.16
N ALA A 24 11.82 13.72 8.25
CA ALA A 24 13.16 13.43 8.76
C ALA A 24 14.23 14.08 7.89
N ASP A 25 14.13 14.01 6.56
CA ASP A 25 15.04 14.72 5.65
C ASP A 25 15.03 16.24 5.93
N THR A 26 13.87 16.85 6.16
CA THR A 26 13.78 18.27 6.55
C THR A 26 14.49 18.57 7.88
N TYR A 27 14.36 17.72 8.90
CA TYR A 27 15.10 17.89 10.16
C TYR A 27 16.61 17.78 9.95
N ILE A 28 17.04 16.85 9.10
CA ILE A 28 18.47 16.65 8.77
C ILE A 28 19.03 17.88 8.04
N GLU A 29 18.32 18.37 7.02
CA GLU A 29 18.70 19.60 6.28
C GLU A 29 18.83 20.81 7.20
N ASN A 30 17.94 20.93 8.18
CA ASN A 30 17.95 22.00 9.17
C ASN A 30 19.00 21.82 10.29
N ARG A 31 19.88 20.80 10.19
CA ARG A 31 20.90 20.48 11.20
C ARG A 31 20.32 20.19 12.60
N GLN A 32 19.08 19.70 12.63
CA GLN A 32 18.35 19.37 13.85
C GLN A 32 18.55 17.90 14.27
N VAL A 33 19.36 17.14 13.56
CA VAL A 33 19.60 15.72 13.81
C VAL A 33 21.07 15.47 14.10
N SER A 34 21.36 14.65 15.11
CA SER A 34 22.73 14.19 15.41
C SER A 34 22.81 12.67 15.60
N ILE A 35 23.97 12.12 15.25
CA ILE A 35 24.38 10.72 15.45
C ILE A 35 25.60 10.75 16.37
N ASN A 36 25.51 10.12 17.54
CA ASN A 36 26.59 10.07 18.53
C ASN A 36 27.18 11.46 18.84
N GLY A 37 26.32 12.49 18.91
CA GLY A 37 26.71 13.87 19.19
C GLY A 37 27.22 14.68 18.00
N LYS A 38 27.39 14.08 16.80
CA LYS A 38 27.78 14.79 15.57
C LYS A 38 26.57 15.09 14.71
N THR A 39 26.50 16.29 14.13
CA THR A 39 25.38 16.68 13.23
C THR A 39 25.34 15.77 12.01
N ALA A 40 24.16 15.23 11.71
CA ALA A 40 23.93 14.35 10.58
C ALA A 40 23.71 15.13 9.27
N GLY A 41 24.12 14.55 8.15
CA GLY A 41 23.86 14.99 6.78
C GLY A 41 22.85 14.11 6.04
N LEU A 42 22.36 14.60 4.91
CA LEU A 42 21.47 13.84 4.04
C LEU A 42 22.18 12.60 3.48
N GLY A 43 21.53 11.45 3.62
CA GLY A 43 22.08 10.17 3.14
C GLY A 43 22.96 9.43 4.13
N ASP A 44 23.24 10.03 5.29
CA ASP A 44 23.94 9.37 6.39
C ASP A 44 23.25 8.06 6.79
N ARG A 45 24.04 7.15 7.31
CA ARG A 45 23.60 5.85 7.77
C ARG A 45 23.97 5.66 9.22
N VAL A 46 23.09 4.98 9.93
CA VAL A 46 23.22 4.66 11.36
C VAL A 46 23.35 3.15 11.53
N MET A 47 24.17 2.76 12.48
CA MET A 47 24.28 1.39 13.00
C MET A 47 23.27 1.19 14.14
N PRO A 48 22.93 -0.06 14.50
CA PRO A 48 21.94 -0.34 15.56
C PRO A 48 22.31 0.24 16.94
N ASP A 49 23.60 0.43 17.21
CA ASP A 49 24.15 0.97 18.46
C ASP A 49 24.33 2.49 18.44
N ASP A 50 24.10 3.15 17.30
CA ASP A 50 24.23 4.60 17.18
C ASP A 50 23.10 5.32 17.93
N LYS A 51 23.48 6.35 18.69
CA LYS A 51 22.53 7.22 19.41
C LYS A 51 22.07 8.36 18.52
N ILE A 52 20.81 8.31 18.11
CA ILE A 52 20.20 9.34 17.26
C ILE A 52 19.42 10.33 18.14
N HIS A 53 19.67 11.62 17.95
CA HIS A 53 18.87 12.69 18.55
C HIS A 53 18.23 13.56 17.46
N VAL A 54 16.98 13.96 17.67
CA VAL A 54 16.27 14.93 16.84
C VAL A 54 15.81 16.08 17.74
N ASN A 55 16.21 17.32 17.42
CA ASN A 55 16.03 18.49 18.29
C ASN A 55 16.54 18.27 19.73
N GLY A 56 17.66 17.54 19.87
CA GLY A 56 18.24 17.20 21.17
C GLY A 56 17.50 16.11 21.95
N GLN A 57 16.35 15.61 21.47
CA GLN A 57 15.65 14.49 22.08
C GLN A 57 16.17 13.16 21.53
N PRO A 58 16.58 12.20 22.37
CA PRO A 58 16.95 10.88 21.89
C PRO A 58 15.73 10.19 21.30
N ILE A 59 15.88 9.59 20.12
CA ILE A 59 14.86 8.72 19.57
C ILE A 59 15.25 7.27 19.82
N THR A 60 14.30 6.49 20.31
CA THR A 60 14.46 5.05 20.53
C THR A 60 13.75 4.28 19.44
N GLU A 61 14.23 3.09 19.09
CA GLU A 61 13.51 2.21 18.18
C GLU A 61 12.12 1.87 18.74
N ASN A 62 11.12 1.86 17.85
CA ASN A 62 9.79 1.39 18.20
C ASN A 62 9.71 -0.10 17.91
N SER A 63 9.68 -0.92 18.96
CA SER A 63 9.62 -2.38 18.85
C SER A 63 8.19 -2.92 18.68
N ILE A 64 7.17 -2.08 18.86
CA ILE A 64 5.77 -2.50 18.78
C ILE A 64 5.34 -2.47 17.32
N LEU A 65 5.25 -3.65 16.69
CA LEU A 65 4.71 -3.76 15.33
C LEU A 65 3.19 -3.81 15.34
N VAL A 66 2.58 -2.96 14.51
CA VAL A 66 1.13 -2.81 14.38
C VAL A 66 0.71 -3.24 12.98
N TYR A 67 -0.31 -4.10 12.86
CA TYR A 67 -0.91 -4.49 11.59
C TYR A 67 -2.42 -4.52 11.72
N LEU A 68 -3.10 -3.61 11.02
CA LEU A 68 -4.54 -3.41 11.14
C LEU A 68 -5.26 -3.76 9.85
N ALA A 69 -6.46 -4.31 10.00
CA ALA A 69 -7.49 -4.30 8.97
C ALA A 69 -8.56 -3.25 9.35
N LEU A 70 -8.73 -2.25 8.49
CA LEU A 70 -9.74 -1.21 8.61
C LEU A 70 -10.86 -1.45 7.60
N ASN A 71 -12.11 -1.41 8.04
CA ASN A 71 -13.25 -1.23 7.14
C ASN A 71 -13.43 0.28 6.87
N LYS A 72 -12.74 0.79 5.85
CA LYS A 72 -12.70 2.22 5.57
C LYS A 72 -14.07 2.69 5.06
N PRO A 73 -14.70 3.72 5.66
CA PRO A 73 -15.94 4.28 5.14
C PRO A 73 -15.67 5.18 3.91
N VAL A 74 -16.73 5.45 3.16
CA VAL A 74 -16.77 6.53 2.16
C VAL A 74 -16.48 7.87 2.85
N GLY A 75 -15.80 8.77 2.14
CA GLY A 75 -15.49 10.13 2.62
C GLY A 75 -14.13 10.27 3.28
N ILE A 76 -13.54 9.19 3.78
CA ILE A 76 -12.18 9.19 4.34
C ILE A 76 -11.13 9.12 3.22
N THR A 77 -10.08 9.91 3.33
CA THR A 77 -9.00 10.00 2.35
C THR A 77 -7.79 9.17 2.80
N CYS A 78 -7.33 8.24 1.96
CA CYS A 78 -6.09 7.50 2.21
C CYS A 78 -4.85 8.39 1.99
N THR A 79 -4.50 9.14 3.03
CA THR A 79 -3.28 9.96 3.11
C THR A 79 -2.77 9.98 4.54
N THR A 80 -1.46 10.21 4.70
CA THR A 80 -0.81 10.47 5.99
C THR A 80 -0.61 11.96 6.26
N ASP A 81 -1.04 12.82 5.33
CA ASP A 81 -1.01 14.27 5.52
C ASP A 81 -2.13 14.72 6.45
N ARG A 82 -1.78 15.07 7.69
CA ARG A 82 -2.70 15.53 8.73
C ARG A 82 -3.38 16.87 8.41
N ARG A 83 -2.88 17.63 7.42
CA ARG A 83 -3.55 18.87 6.97
C ARG A 83 -4.83 18.56 6.18
N VAL A 84 -4.98 17.35 5.67
CA VAL A 84 -6.16 16.93 4.92
C VAL A 84 -7.25 16.52 5.91
N LYS A 85 -8.34 17.31 5.98
CA LYS A 85 -9.53 16.97 6.78
C LYS A 85 -10.11 15.63 6.34
N GLY A 86 -10.37 14.74 7.30
CA GLY A 86 -10.85 13.38 7.03
C GLY A 86 -9.80 12.48 6.42
N ASN A 87 -8.52 12.64 6.78
CA ASN A 87 -7.48 11.67 6.44
C ASN A 87 -7.62 10.39 7.29
N VAL A 88 -7.11 9.29 6.76
CA VAL A 88 -7.28 7.97 7.39
C VAL A 88 -6.49 7.81 8.69
N VAL A 89 -5.38 8.55 8.88
CA VAL A 89 -4.56 8.44 10.09
C VAL A 89 -5.28 9.06 11.28
N ASP A 90 -5.86 10.25 11.11
CA ASP A 90 -6.64 10.90 12.16
C ASP A 90 -7.99 10.18 12.37
N PHE A 91 -8.55 9.57 11.32
CA PHE A 91 -9.79 8.80 11.43
C PHE A 91 -9.68 7.58 12.35
N ILE A 92 -8.56 6.85 12.29
CA ILE A 92 -8.35 5.66 13.13
C ILE A 92 -7.91 6.02 14.56
N ASP A 93 -7.31 7.21 14.72
CA ASP A 93 -6.74 7.74 15.97
C ASP A 93 -5.94 6.70 16.77
N HIS A 94 -5.02 6.02 16.09
CA HIS A 94 -4.21 4.97 16.72
C HIS A 94 -3.03 5.56 17.48
N LYS A 95 -2.71 4.99 18.66
CA LYS A 95 -1.63 5.46 19.55
C LYS A 95 -0.26 5.44 18.86
N GLU A 96 0.04 4.35 18.16
CA GLU A 96 1.24 4.24 17.33
C GLU A 96 1.05 4.91 15.96
N ARG A 97 2.13 5.49 15.44
CA ARG A 97 2.16 6.08 14.11
C ARG A 97 2.08 5.01 13.02
N VAL A 98 0.88 4.80 12.48
CA VAL A 98 0.64 3.88 11.35
C VAL A 98 0.40 4.61 10.03
N PHE A 99 0.56 3.88 8.93
CA PHE A 99 0.32 4.33 7.56
C PHE A 99 -0.38 3.24 6.75
N HIS A 100 -1.06 3.66 5.68
CA HIS A 100 -1.89 2.78 4.87
C HIS A 100 -1.06 1.97 3.86
N ILE A 101 -1.48 0.72 3.63
CA ILE A 101 -0.93 -0.18 2.61
C ILE A 101 -1.80 -0.07 1.36
N GLY A 102 -1.25 0.54 0.31
CA GLY A 102 -2.03 0.90 -0.87
C GLY A 102 -3.05 2.00 -0.56
N ARG A 103 -4.02 2.18 -1.45
CA ARG A 103 -5.03 3.24 -1.31
C ARG A 103 -6.41 2.72 -1.72
N LEU A 104 -7.44 3.31 -1.13
CA LEU A 104 -8.80 3.32 -1.64
C LEU A 104 -9.16 4.77 -1.96
N ASP A 105 -9.91 4.97 -3.03
CA ASP A 105 -10.40 6.31 -3.37
C ASP A 105 -11.35 6.82 -2.27
N LYS A 106 -11.48 8.14 -2.12
CA LYS A 106 -12.40 8.77 -1.18
C LYS A 106 -13.86 8.25 -1.30
N PRO A 107 -14.45 8.07 -2.50
CA PRO A 107 -15.78 7.49 -2.68
C PRO A 107 -15.83 5.96 -2.60
N SER A 108 -14.73 5.29 -2.28
CA SER A 108 -14.66 3.84 -2.16
C SER A 108 -14.52 3.41 -0.70
N GLU A 109 -15.01 2.23 -0.38
CA GLU A 109 -15.06 1.69 0.98
C GLU A 109 -14.48 0.28 1.08
N GLY A 110 -14.44 -0.26 2.29
CA GLY A 110 -14.02 -1.63 2.57
C GLY A 110 -12.58 -1.75 3.06
N LEU A 111 -12.02 -2.94 2.89
CA LEU A 111 -10.77 -3.36 3.51
C LEU A 111 -9.58 -2.46 3.11
N LEU A 112 -8.97 -1.82 4.09
CA LEU A 112 -7.69 -1.13 3.99
C LEU A 112 -6.75 -1.68 5.05
N LEU A 113 -5.56 -2.12 4.65
CA LEU A 113 -4.54 -2.54 5.62
C LEU A 113 -3.73 -1.32 6.06
N MET A 114 -3.34 -1.28 7.33
CA MET A 114 -2.48 -0.22 7.89
C MET A 114 -1.41 -0.84 8.78
N THR A 115 -0.24 -0.22 8.85
CA THR A 115 0.89 -0.71 9.66
C THR A 115 1.88 0.40 9.99
N ASN A 116 2.73 0.19 10.99
CA ASN A 116 3.94 0.98 11.22
C ASN A 116 5.22 0.31 10.68
N ASP A 117 5.12 -0.91 10.13
CA ASP A 117 6.23 -1.63 9.49
C ASP A 117 6.47 -1.10 8.07
N GLY A 118 7.46 -0.23 7.90
CA GLY A 118 7.77 0.39 6.60
C GLY A 118 8.30 -0.61 5.56
N ASP A 119 8.89 -1.72 6.00
CA ASP A 119 9.52 -2.70 5.13
C ASP A 119 8.50 -3.60 4.46
N ILE A 120 7.45 -4.00 5.18
CA ILE A 120 6.38 -4.81 4.59
C ILE A 120 5.61 -4.04 3.52
N VAL A 121 5.42 -2.72 3.69
CA VAL A 121 4.58 -1.92 2.78
C VAL A 121 5.16 -1.89 1.38
N ASN A 122 6.46 -1.67 1.27
CA ASN A 122 7.13 -1.66 -0.02
C ASN A 122 7.05 -3.02 -0.71
N LYS A 123 7.18 -4.12 0.05
CA LYS A 123 7.04 -5.48 -0.48
C LYS A 123 5.62 -5.73 -1.00
N ILE A 124 4.60 -5.41 -0.21
CA ILE A 124 3.18 -5.59 -0.61
C ILE A 124 2.83 -4.75 -1.85
N LEU A 125 3.33 -3.51 -1.93
CA LEU A 125 3.07 -2.64 -3.07
C LEU A 125 3.79 -3.08 -4.34
N ARG A 126 5.03 -3.57 -4.24
CA ARG A 126 5.84 -4.06 -5.38
C ARG A 126 5.34 -5.40 -5.90
N ALA A 127 5.11 -6.34 -5.01
CA ALA A 127 4.47 -7.63 -5.32
C ALA A 127 2.97 -7.47 -5.62
N GLY A 128 2.43 -6.26 -5.40
CA GLY A 128 1.02 -5.92 -5.55
C GLY A 128 0.42 -6.20 -6.93
N ASN A 129 1.25 -6.40 -7.97
CA ASN A 129 0.89 -6.87 -9.31
C ASN A 129 0.57 -8.37 -9.42
N SER A 130 0.80 -9.12 -8.35
CA SER A 130 0.55 -10.57 -8.23
C SER A 130 -0.40 -10.91 -7.07
N HIS A 131 -0.83 -9.89 -6.30
CA HIS A 131 -1.67 -10.10 -5.14
C HIS A 131 -3.12 -9.74 -5.43
N GLU A 132 -4.00 -10.73 -5.29
CA GLU A 132 -5.42 -10.57 -5.49
C GLU A 132 -6.03 -9.54 -4.54
N LYS A 133 -6.92 -8.73 -5.11
CA LYS A 133 -7.81 -7.82 -4.42
C LYS A 133 -9.20 -8.07 -4.95
N GLU A 134 -10.13 -8.37 -4.05
CA GLU A 134 -11.51 -8.68 -4.40
C GLU A 134 -12.41 -7.50 -4.06
N TYR A 135 -13.31 -7.19 -4.98
CA TYR A 135 -14.22 -6.07 -4.85
C TYR A 135 -15.65 -6.50 -5.18
N LEU A 136 -16.59 -5.93 -4.44
CA LEU A 136 -18.01 -5.93 -4.76
C LEU A 136 -18.38 -4.57 -5.33
N VAL A 137 -19.03 -4.56 -6.49
CA VAL A 137 -19.30 -3.34 -7.26
C VAL A 137 -20.76 -3.28 -7.63
N LYS A 138 -21.44 -2.19 -7.25
CA LYS A 138 -22.80 -1.88 -7.70
C LYS A 138 -22.75 -0.83 -8.81
N VAL A 139 -23.50 -1.07 -9.88
CA VAL A 139 -23.57 -0.21 -11.05
C VAL A 139 -24.99 0.27 -11.34
N ASP A 140 -25.09 1.35 -12.14
CA ASP A 140 -26.32 2.04 -12.53
C ASP A 140 -27.30 1.20 -13.36
N ARG A 141 -26.81 0.17 -14.06
CA ARG A 141 -27.62 -0.65 -14.99
C ARG A 141 -27.33 -2.16 -14.89
N PRO A 142 -28.17 -3.03 -15.48
CA PRO A 142 -27.99 -4.47 -15.37
C PRO A 142 -26.63 -4.96 -15.90
N VAL A 143 -26.00 -5.85 -15.15
CA VAL A 143 -24.73 -6.51 -15.49
C VAL A 143 -25.03 -7.59 -16.54
N THR A 144 -24.77 -7.33 -17.82
CA THR A 144 -25.03 -8.29 -18.92
C THR A 144 -23.90 -9.29 -19.10
N GLU A 145 -24.14 -10.42 -19.80
CA GLU A 145 -23.06 -11.35 -20.16
C GLU A 145 -22.00 -10.70 -21.05
N GLU A 146 -22.41 -9.78 -21.93
CA GLU A 146 -21.49 -9.02 -22.77
C GLU A 146 -20.57 -8.15 -21.91
N PHE A 147 -21.13 -7.41 -20.94
CA PHE A 147 -20.34 -6.62 -19.98
C PHE A 147 -19.32 -7.49 -19.26
N LEU A 148 -19.74 -8.64 -18.72
CA LEU A 148 -18.85 -9.56 -18.01
C LEU A 148 -17.73 -10.08 -18.94
N LYS A 149 -18.07 -10.48 -20.17
CA LYS A 149 -17.09 -10.96 -21.15
C LYS A 149 -16.07 -9.87 -21.51
N ARG A 150 -16.50 -8.63 -21.73
CA ARG A 150 -15.60 -7.51 -22.03
C ARG A 150 -14.73 -7.16 -20.82
N MET A 151 -15.31 -7.06 -19.63
CA MET A 151 -14.62 -6.75 -18.38
C MET A 151 -13.52 -7.79 -18.06
N ARG A 152 -13.79 -9.09 -18.27
CA ARG A 152 -12.82 -10.19 -18.05
C ARG A 152 -11.64 -10.17 -19.01
N ASN A 153 -11.82 -9.70 -20.25
CA ASN A 153 -10.82 -9.84 -21.33
C ASN A 153 -9.83 -8.68 -21.44
N GLY A 154 -9.91 -7.71 -20.53
CA GLY A 154 -9.06 -6.52 -20.56
C GLY A 154 -9.78 -5.34 -21.22
N VAL A 155 -9.61 -4.16 -20.63
CA VAL A 155 -10.28 -2.93 -21.04
C VAL A 155 -9.20 -1.86 -21.25
N PRO A 156 -9.22 -1.12 -22.38
CA PRO A 156 -8.26 -0.05 -22.61
C PRO A 156 -8.59 1.17 -21.74
N ILE A 157 -7.70 1.49 -20.80
CA ILE A 157 -7.77 2.65 -19.92
C ILE A 157 -6.35 3.16 -19.64
N LEU A 158 -6.16 4.47 -19.48
CA LEU A 158 -4.85 5.06 -19.16
C LEU A 158 -3.74 4.61 -20.14
N ASP A 159 -4.05 4.62 -21.44
CA ASP A 159 -3.18 4.21 -22.55
C ASP A 159 -2.63 2.77 -22.43
N LYS A 160 -3.34 1.90 -21.72
CA LYS A 160 -2.97 0.50 -21.49
C LYS A 160 -4.21 -0.39 -21.50
N ILE A 161 -4.04 -1.64 -21.90
CA ILE A 161 -5.08 -2.66 -21.74
C ILE A 161 -4.91 -3.29 -20.36
N THR A 162 -5.99 -3.35 -19.56
CA THR A 162 -5.95 -4.06 -18.28
C THR A 162 -5.68 -5.54 -18.50
N ARG A 163 -5.02 -6.17 -17.53
CA ARG A 163 -4.90 -7.63 -17.47
C ARG A 163 -6.28 -8.26 -17.41
N LYS A 164 -6.37 -9.48 -17.93
CA LYS A 164 -7.53 -10.34 -17.74
C LYS A 164 -7.78 -10.54 -16.24
N CYS A 165 -9.05 -10.61 -15.87
CA CYS A 165 -9.45 -10.69 -14.46
C CYS A 165 -10.68 -11.57 -14.30
N VAL A 166 -10.94 -11.99 -13.05
CA VAL A 166 -12.15 -12.73 -12.70
C VAL A 166 -13.25 -11.72 -12.44
N VAL A 167 -14.39 -11.90 -13.10
CA VAL A 167 -15.59 -11.08 -12.92
C VAL A 167 -16.80 -12.00 -12.87
N GLU A 168 -17.67 -11.84 -11.88
CA GLU A 168 -18.83 -12.68 -11.64
C GLU A 168 -20.06 -11.82 -11.34
N ARG A 169 -21.21 -12.14 -11.94
CA ARG A 169 -22.48 -11.50 -11.58
C ARG A 169 -22.93 -12.02 -10.22
N ILE A 170 -23.23 -11.10 -9.30
CA ILE A 170 -23.78 -11.43 -7.98
C ILE A 170 -25.29 -11.16 -7.95
N SER A 171 -25.74 -10.10 -8.63
CA SER A 171 -27.16 -9.80 -8.82
C SER A 171 -27.37 -8.97 -10.09
N ARG A 172 -28.60 -8.50 -10.33
CA ARG A 172 -28.95 -7.68 -11.52
C ARG A 172 -27.96 -6.53 -11.73
N ASN A 173 -27.58 -5.80 -10.67
CA ASN A 173 -26.76 -4.59 -10.75
C ASN A 173 -25.44 -4.70 -9.96
N VAL A 174 -25.08 -5.90 -9.50
CA VAL A 174 -23.89 -6.12 -8.67
C VAL A 174 -23.01 -7.19 -9.29
N PHE A 175 -21.72 -6.92 -9.37
CA PHE A 175 -20.71 -7.90 -9.76
C PHE A 175 -19.54 -7.92 -8.78
N LYS A 176 -18.90 -9.08 -8.68
CA LYS A 176 -17.63 -9.28 -8.01
C LYS A 176 -16.51 -9.20 -9.04
N ILE A 177 -15.41 -8.55 -8.70
CA ILE A 177 -14.20 -8.49 -9.53
C ILE A 177 -12.95 -8.75 -8.69
N ILE A 178 -12.06 -9.59 -9.20
CA ILE A 178 -10.76 -9.89 -8.57
C ILE A 178 -9.66 -9.36 -9.46
N LEU A 179 -8.88 -8.43 -8.95
CA LEU A 179 -7.76 -7.80 -9.64
C LEU A 179 -6.44 -8.16 -8.98
N VAL A 180 -5.44 -8.47 -9.80
CA VAL A 180 -4.04 -8.58 -9.37
C VAL A 180 -3.26 -7.30 -9.63
N GLN A 181 -3.81 -6.33 -10.36
CA GLN A 181 -3.17 -5.03 -10.63
C GLN A 181 -3.96 -3.90 -9.97
N GLY A 182 -3.32 -2.75 -9.76
CA GLY A 182 -3.94 -1.59 -9.11
C GLY A 182 -3.66 -0.27 -9.84
N LEU A 183 -4.27 -0.06 -11.01
CA LEU A 183 -4.21 1.23 -11.71
C LEU A 183 -5.08 2.29 -11.01
N ASN A 184 -4.79 3.57 -11.25
CA ASN A 184 -5.56 4.67 -10.69
C ASN A 184 -7.03 4.57 -11.10
N ARG A 185 -7.93 4.45 -10.11
CA ARG A 185 -9.39 4.34 -10.31
C ARG A 185 -9.79 3.23 -11.28
N GLN A 186 -9.01 2.14 -11.35
CA GLN A 186 -9.11 1.10 -12.38
C GLN A 186 -10.55 0.63 -12.64
N ILE A 187 -11.24 0.11 -11.62
CA ILE A 187 -12.59 -0.46 -11.78
C ILE A 187 -13.58 0.59 -12.30
N ARG A 188 -13.50 1.82 -11.79
CA ARG A 188 -14.38 2.91 -12.21
C ARG A 188 -14.17 3.26 -13.69
N ARG A 189 -12.91 3.36 -14.12
CA ARG A 189 -12.56 3.62 -15.53
C ARG A 189 -12.96 2.46 -16.45
N MET A 190 -12.80 1.22 -15.98
CA MET A 190 -13.24 0.04 -16.75
C MET A 190 -14.76 0.04 -16.94
N CYS A 191 -15.53 0.36 -15.89
CA CYS A 191 -16.98 0.50 -16.00
C CYS A 191 -17.36 1.64 -16.95
N GLU A 192 -16.77 2.82 -16.78
CA GLU A 192 -17.03 4.00 -17.60
C GLU A 192 -16.78 3.73 -19.09
N TYR A 193 -15.66 3.08 -19.42
CA TYR A 193 -15.35 2.66 -20.79
C TYR A 193 -16.41 1.71 -21.39
N LEU A 194 -17.01 0.86 -20.57
CA LEU A 194 -18.07 -0.05 -20.98
C LEU A 194 -19.46 0.59 -20.94
N GLY A 195 -19.56 1.89 -20.64
CA GLY A 195 -20.82 2.64 -20.55
C GLY A 195 -21.58 2.43 -19.25
N TYR A 196 -20.90 2.08 -18.15
CA TYR A 196 -21.48 1.87 -16.82
C TYR A 196 -20.94 2.89 -15.82
N GLU A 197 -21.79 3.29 -14.86
CA GLU A 197 -21.38 4.12 -13.74
C GLU A 197 -21.31 3.29 -12.45
N VAL A 198 -20.24 3.46 -11.68
CA VAL A 198 -20.05 2.77 -10.39
C VAL A 198 -20.70 3.56 -9.26
N LEU A 199 -21.80 3.04 -8.75
CA LEU A 199 -22.53 3.60 -7.60
C LEU A 199 -21.84 3.30 -6.28
N THR A 200 -21.41 2.06 -6.07
CA THR A 200 -20.66 1.65 -4.87
C THR A 200 -19.50 0.75 -5.24
N LEU A 201 -18.39 0.90 -4.51
CA LEU A 201 -17.19 0.11 -4.70
C LEU A 201 -16.62 -0.25 -3.34
N ARG A 202 -16.75 -1.52 -2.96
CA ARG A 202 -16.29 -2.04 -1.68
C ARG A 202 -15.21 -3.10 -1.90
N ARG A 203 -14.05 -2.94 -1.29
CA ARG A 203 -13.01 -3.97 -1.29
C ARG A 203 -13.28 -4.96 -0.16
N GLU A 204 -13.47 -6.23 -0.50
CA GLU A 204 -13.80 -7.30 0.46
C GLU A 204 -12.57 -8.05 0.96
N ARG A 205 -11.55 -8.18 0.11
CA ARG A 205 -10.41 -9.04 0.39
C ARG A 205 -9.13 -8.49 -0.21
N ILE A 206 -8.03 -8.68 0.51
CA ILE A 206 -6.66 -8.53 0.03
C ILE A 206 -5.94 -9.82 0.39
N MET A 207 -5.56 -10.61 -0.62
CA MET A 207 -4.89 -11.90 -0.43
C MET A 207 -5.70 -12.83 0.51
N ASN A 208 -5.12 -13.22 1.64
CA ASN A 208 -5.71 -14.08 2.67
C ASN A 208 -6.49 -13.31 3.75
N ILE A 209 -6.56 -11.98 3.66
CA ILE A 209 -7.24 -11.13 4.65
C ILE A 209 -8.57 -10.68 4.07
N SER A 210 -9.66 -11.06 4.73
CA SER A 210 -11.03 -10.67 4.36
C SER A 210 -11.59 -9.67 5.37
N LEU A 211 -12.53 -8.85 4.88
CA LEU A 211 -13.25 -7.88 5.70
C LEU A 211 -14.15 -8.59 6.73
N GLY A 212 -14.81 -9.67 6.32
CA GLY A 212 -15.71 -10.45 7.16
C GLY A 212 -16.82 -9.58 7.75
N ASN A 213 -17.06 -9.71 9.05
CA ASN A 213 -18.11 -8.99 9.77
C ASN A 213 -17.61 -7.68 10.42
N LEU A 214 -16.43 -7.18 10.03
CA LEU A 214 -15.89 -5.94 10.60
C LEU A 214 -16.81 -4.76 10.26
N PRO A 215 -17.41 -4.07 11.25
CA PRO A 215 -18.33 -2.97 10.97
C PRO A 215 -17.65 -1.80 10.26
N ILE A 216 -18.42 -1.05 9.47
CA ILE A 216 -17.92 0.13 8.76
C ILE A 216 -17.33 1.13 9.75
N GLY A 217 -16.15 1.67 9.42
CA GLY A 217 -15.42 2.62 10.26
C GLY A 217 -14.65 1.98 11.41
N LYS A 218 -14.77 0.67 11.64
CA LYS A 218 -14.01 -0.04 12.66
C LYS A 218 -12.76 -0.68 12.07
N TRP A 219 -11.76 -0.84 12.93
CA TRP A 219 -10.53 -1.54 12.65
C TRP A 219 -10.29 -2.61 13.70
N ARG A 220 -9.46 -3.59 13.35
CA ARG A 220 -8.95 -4.63 14.26
C ARG A 220 -7.51 -4.96 13.90
N ASP A 221 -6.78 -5.54 14.83
CA ASP A 221 -5.51 -6.19 14.52
C ASP A 221 -5.72 -7.38 13.58
N LEU A 222 -4.70 -7.62 12.74
CA LEU A 222 -4.61 -8.86 12.00
C LEU A 222 -4.39 -10.02 12.96
N THR A 223 -5.10 -11.12 12.73
CA THR A 223 -4.84 -12.36 13.46
C THR A 223 -3.46 -12.92 13.10
N LYS A 224 -2.91 -13.78 13.97
CA LYS A 224 -1.62 -14.44 13.70
C LYS A 224 -1.61 -15.16 12.35
N LYS A 225 -2.69 -15.90 12.03
CA LYS A 225 -2.86 -16.61 10.75
C LYS A 225 -2.90 -15.65 9.55
N GLU A 226 -3.59 -14.52 9.69
CA GLU A 226 -3.63 -13.49 8.65
C GLU A 226 -2.25 -12.88 8.39
N LEU A 227 -1.54 -12.55 9.46
CA LEU A 227 -0.20 -11.98 9.40
C LEU A 227 0.83 -12.97 8.84
N GLU A 228 0.76 -14.25 9.22
CA GLU A 228 1.61 -15.30 8.66
C GLU A 228 1.34 -15.51 7.17
N GLY A 229 0.07 -15.58 6.76
CA GLY A 229 -0.29 -15.68 5.35
C GLY A 229 0.18 -14.47 4.55
N LEU A 230 0.05 -13.26 5.12
CA LEU A 230 0.58 -12.04 4.53
C LEU A 230 2.10 -12.13 4.36
N LYS A 231 2.85 -12.46 5.42
CA LYS A 231 4.32 -12.57 5.37
C LYS A 231 4.78 -13.67 4.40
N ASN A 232 4.10 -14.81 4.37
CA ASN A 232 4.41 -15.91 3.46
C ASN A 232 4.22 -15.51 1.99
N SER A 233 3.16 -14.75 1.67
CA SER A 233 2.93 -14.24 0.31
C SER A 233 4.03 -13.29 -0.18
N LEU A 234 4.83 -12.74 0.73
CA LEU A 234 5.89 -11.76 0.45
C LEU A 234 7.30 -12.37 0.43
N LYS A 235 7.47 -13.65 0.79
CA LYS A 235 8.79 -14.31 0.90
C LYS A 235 9.58 -14.32 -0.41
N TYR A 236 8.90 -14.32 -1.55
CA TYR A 236 9.52 -14.32 -2.88
C TYR A 236 9.60 -12.92 -3.52
N SER A 237 9.21 -11.87 -2.79
CA SER A 237 9.32 -10.49 -3.27
C SER A 237 10.69 -9.93 -2.95
N ASP A 238 11.63 -10.03 -3.88
CA ASP A 238 12.93 -9.37 -3.76
C ASP A 238 12.79 -7.86 -3.59
N ASN A 239 13.65 -7.27 -2.76
CA ASN A 239 13.78 -5.81 -2.61
C ASN A 239 14.40 -5.11 -3.83
N SER A 240 14.61 -5.83 -4.95
CA SER A 240 15.15 -5.26 -6.17
C SER A 240 14.17 -4.23 -6.76
N SER A 241 14.71 -3.11 -7.24
CA SER A 241 13.89 -2.13 -7.92
C SER A 241 13.38 -2.67 -9.26
N PHE A 242 12.24 -2.18 -9.75
CA PHE A 242 11.75 -2.52 -11.08
C PHE A 242 12.76 -2.13 -12.19
N ALA A 243 13.66 -1.17 -11.90
CA ALA A 243 14.79 -0.82 -12.75
C ALA A 243 15.88 -1.92 -12.74
N ASP A 244 16.25 -2.43 -11.56
CA ASP A 244 17.25 -3.50 -11.41
C ASP A 244 16.81 -4.82 -12.06
N GLN A 245 15.50 -5.07 -12.14
CA GLN A 245 14.94 -6.26 -12.81
C GLN A 245 14.98 -6.17 -14.33
N ARG A 246 14.96 -4.95 -14.92
CA ARG A 246 15.09 -4.76 -16.38
C ARG A 246 16.52 -4.98 -16.86
N GLU A 247 17.51 -4.54 -16.11
CA GLU A 247 18.93 -4.72 -16.48
C GLU A 247 19.34 -6.21 -16.50
N LYS A 248 18.75 -7.04 -15.64
CA LYS A 248 19.00 -8.49 -15.64
C LYS A 248 18.34 -9.23 -16.82
N GLY A 249 17.37 -8.61 -17.51
CA GLY A 249 16.60 -9.22 -18.60
C GLY A 249 17.19 -9.04 -20.01
N THR A 250 18.15 -8.13 -20.20
CA THR A 250 18.71 -7.81 -21.53
C THR A 250 20.09 -8.43 -21.81
N GLY A 251 20.62 -9.25 -20.92
CA GLY A 251 21.91 -9.93 -21.07
C GLY A 251 21.89 -11.19 -21.95
N GLY A 252 21.12 -11.22 -23.03
CA GLY A 252 20.89 -12.43 -23.85
C GLY A 252 21.32 -12.30 -25.32
N LYS A 253 22.54 -12.77 -25.61
CA LYS A 253 23.08 -13.19 -26.93
C LYS A 253 23.09 -12.17 -28.08
N ARG A 254 24.16 -11.38 -28.17
CA ARG A 254 24.72 -10.95 -29.48
C ARG A 254 25.29 -12.20 -30.18
N LYS A 255 24.53 -12.80 -31.10
CA LYS A 255 25.07 -13.74 -32.10
C LYS A 255 26.00 -12.94 -33.01
N ARG A 256 27.30 -13.19 -32.94
CA ARG A 256 28.26 -12.79 -33.98
C ARG A 256 27.92 -13.60 -35.24
N ARG A 257 27.63 -12.89 -36.33
CA ARG A 257 27.81 -13.37 -37.69
C ARG A 257 29.05 -12.66 -38.23
#